data_AF-A0A8M6YV73-F1
#
_entry.id   AF-A0A8M6YV73-F1
#
_cell.length_a   1.000
_cell.length_b   1.000
_cell.length_c   1.000
_cell.angle_alpha   90.00
_cell.angle_beta   90.00
_cell.angle_gamma   90.00
#
_symmetry.space_group_name_H-M   'P 1'
#
loop_
_entity.id
_entity.type
_entity.pdbx_description
1 polymer ?
#
loop_
_entity_poly.entity_id
_entity_poly.type
_entity_poly.pdbx_seq_one_letter_code
_entity_poly.pdbx_strand_id
1 'polypeptide(L)'
;MASLLMSLKQPICISMCVYLWLAVLAVVNTEEILQPKGETGSVNEETSGLHILTSRRVKKSPNTLEVAALGRPLYPGVLYDARSDSFIRGVKLWDDKLLTEHVSSRPQTRTDLTFSSSDSLSTKFSHLDVSGSLKVSFFGGLLELGGSARYLRDTKSSTRQSRCTMYYSGITRYEELSMNKLGMITYPQVFEQKSATHVVIAVQYGAQAAVVFNRMISEEENFESNERELQAMLEKIFKYNIQGTAALRMSNEEKEFAKEITCTFHGDLHPDHSCATYEDALELFKNLPKMLKENPQNAVPVKVWLYPLHLLNATAARVEREISAGTARDLEGIMEDLEEAEKIYNELSESRLANKFRDIKERLNLFYQSFKFYKSMLQSAVGRVLPAIRGGQKEEKSLEDILKIHRNSPFRSDQLKLWLNDAKQEISVLTAQINSLKGVNIVEPEKVNIISGSNKVACLTFTSLKYDDPYLSALQEFVKTDGFDAPEGEQHLGSVPTLKKWFHDPDMISDVNYATNLFKTFFSEQAQQVTAVISAISDPSHPGSSVNIYVDGRLIFKDFQLPFQYLGVCGAPKTVKDKEWCKSERVLKALELAKQRNQ
;
A
#
# COMPACT_ATOMS: atom_id res chain seq x y z
N MET A 1 -29.58 0.13 -25.17
CA MET A 1 -30.38 -0.78 -24.31
C MET A 1 -29.60 -2.01 -23.85
N ALA A 2 -28.88 -2.74 -24.72
CA ALA A 2 -28.11 -3.92 -24.31
C ALA A 2 -26.98 -3.63 -23.28
N SER A 3 -26.28 -2.48 -23.36
CA SER A 3 -25.24 -2.15 -22.36
C SER A 3 -25.82 -1.75 -21.00
N LEU A 4 -27.01 -1.13 -20.95
CA LEU A 4 -27.72 -0.86 -19.69
C LEU A 4 -28.22 -2.15 -19.02
N LEU A 5 -28.67 -3.13 -19.82
CA LEU A 5 -29.04 -4.45 -19.30
C LEU A 5 -27.82 -5.24 -18.77
N MET A 6 -26.63 -5.03 -19.33
CA MET A 6 -25.38 -5.64 -18.84
C MET A 6 -24.89 -4.97 -17.55
N SER A 7 -24.98 -3.64 -17.44
CA SER A 7 -24.55 -2.93 -16.21
C SER A 7 -25.48 -3.19 -15.02
N LEU A 8 -26.77 -3.45 -15.25
CA LEU A 8 -27.71 -3.85 -14.19
C LEU A 8 -27.53 -5.31 -13.75
N LYS A 9 -26.99 -6.20 -14.59
CA LYS A 9 -26.76 -7.61 -14.23
C LYS A 9 -25.56 -7.83 -13.30
N GLN A 10 -24.51 -7.01 -13.38
CA GLN A 10 -23.33 -7.17 -12.53
C GLN A 10 -23.60 -7.03 -11.02
N PRO A 11 -24.29 -5.98 -10.52
CA PRO A 11 -24.55 -5.86 -9.09
C PRO A 11 -25.54 -6.92 -8.58
N ILE A 12 -26.50 -7.35 -9.40
CA ILE A 12 -27.45 -8.42 -9.04
C ILE A 12 -26.74 -9.77 -8.89
N CYS A 13 -25.79 -10.09 -9.78
CA CYS A 13 -24.98 -11.31 -9.66
C CYS A 13 -24.11 -11.31 -8.39
N ILE A 14 -23.47 -10.19 -8.05
CA ILE A 14 -22.64 -10.10 -6.84
C ILE A 14 -23.51 -10.28 -5.59
N SER A 15 -24.67 -9.60 -5.51
CA SER A 15 -25.61 -9.76 -4.40
C SER A 15 -26.10 -11.20 -4.28
N MET A 16 -26.50 -11.84 -5.38
CA MET A 16 -26.91 -13.24 -5.41
C MET A 16 -25.81 -14.20 -4.94
N CYS A 17 -24.56 -13.99 -5.36
CA CYS A 17 -23.43 -14.80 -4.93
C CYS A 17 -23.14 -14.65 -3.43
N VAL A 18 -23.24 -13.44 -2.89
CA VAL A 18 -23.06 -13.20 -1.44
C VAL A 18 -24.20 -13.84 -0.64
N TYR A 19 -25.45 -13.74 -1.09
CA TYR A 19 -26.58 -14.42 -0.43
C TYR A 19 -26.46 -15.95 -0.47
N LEU A 20 -26.02 -16.53 -1.60
CA LEU A 20 -25.75 -17.96 -1.70
C LEU A 20 -24.62 -18.39 -0.75
N TRP A 21 -23.55 -17.60 -0.66
CA TRP A 21 -22.45 -17.88 0.26
C TRP A 21 -22.87 -17.81 1.73
N LEU A 22 -23.65 -16.79 2.09
CA LEU A 22 -24.21 -16.64 3.45
C LEU A 22 -25.22 -17.76 3.76
N ALA A 23 -26.03 -18.19 2.79
CA ALA A 23 -26.96 -19.30 2.96
C ALA A 23 -26.22 -20.63 3.17
N VAL A 24 -25.14 -20.90 2.42
CA VAL A 24 -24.31 -22.09 2.62
C VAL A 24 -23.65 -22.06 4.00
N LEU A 25 -23.11 -20.91 4.42
CA LEU A 25 -22.56 -20.75 5.77
C LEU A 25 -23.61 -20.96 6.87
N ALA A 26 -24.84 -20.48 6.66
CA ALA A 26 -25.94 -20.69 7.59
C ALA A 26 -26.34 -22.17 7.68
N VAL A 27 -26.47 -22.87 6.54
CA VAL A 27 -26.81 -24.30 6.51
C VAL A 27 -25.74 -25.13 7.21
N VAL A 28 -24.46 -24.89 6.91
CA VAL A 28 -23.32 -25.57 7.54
C VAL A 28 -23.31 -25.34 9.06
N ASN A 29 -23.66 -24.15 9.52
CA ASN A 29 -23.74 -23.85 10.96
C ASN A 29 -25.03 -24.39 11.62
N THR A 30 -26.13 -24.58 10.90
CA THR A 30 -27.37 -25.13 11.46
C THR A 30 -27.38 -26.65 11.57
N GLU A 31 -26.64 -27.38 10.72
CA GLU A 31 -26.45 -28.83 10.89
C GLU A 31 -25.73 -29.17 12.21
N GLU A 32 -25.02 -28.21 12.81
CA GLU A 32 -24.42 -28.36 14.14
C GLU A 32 -25.46 -28.31 15.29
N ILE A 33 -26.68 -27.80 15.07
CA ILE A 33 -27.68 -27.61 16.14
C ILE A 33 -28.74 -28.72 16.16
N LEU A 34 -28.91 -29.49 15.09
CA LEU A 34 -29.98 -30.48 15.00
C LEU A 34 -29.49 -31.81 14.45
N GLN A 35 -28.91 -32.67 15.31
CA GLN A 35 -29.24 -34.09 15.27
C GLN A 35 -28.93 -34.84 16.59
N PRO A 36 -29.81 -35.76 17.02
CA PRO A 36 -29.85 -36.30 18.37
C PRO A 36 -29.07 -37.62 18.52
N LYS A 37 -28.76 -37.93 19.78
CA LYS A 37 -28.19 -39.17 20.31
C LYS A 37 -28.96 -40.44 19.91
N GLY A 38 -28.20 -41.50 19.71
CA GLY A 38 -28.61 -42.92 19.79
C GLY A 38 -29.05 -43.48 18.43
N GLU A 39 -28.79 -44.72 18.06
CA GLU A 39 -28.25 -45.88 18.76
C GLU A 39 -27.81 -46.90 17.70
N THR A 40 -26.85 -47.74 18.11
CA THR A 40 -26.43 -49.05 17.59
C THR A 40 -27.24 -49.72 16.46
N GLY A 41 -26.55 -50.16 15.41
CA GLY A 41 -27.09 -51.10 14.41
C GLY A 41 -26.01 -51.57 13.45
N SER A 42 -25.86 -52.89 13.35
CA SER A 42 -24.77 -53.64 12.75
C SER A 42 -24.93 -53.94 11.25
N VAL A 43 -23.83 -54.39 10.63
CA VAL A 43 -23.75 -55.45 9.57
C VAL A 43 -23.88 -55.03 8.08
N ASN A 44 -22.81 -55.40 7.35
CA ASN A 44 -22.65 -55.86 5.96
C ASN A 44 -22.59 -54.93 4.73
N GLU A 45 -21.54 -55.24 3.95
CA GLU A 45 -21.40 -55.34 2.49
C GLU A 45 -21.42 -54.09 1.58
N GLU A 46 -20.25 -53.94 0.93
CA GLU A 46 -20.03 -53.54 -0.46
C GLU A 46 -20.96 -52.49 -1.08
N THR A 47 -20.48 -51.26 -1.18
CA THR A 47 -20.70 -50.45 -2.39
C THR A 47 -19.55 -49.49 -2.62
N SER A 48 -18.99 -49.60 -3.83
CA SER A 48 -18.03 -48.68 -4.44
C SER A 48 -18.67 -47.28 -4.55
N GLY A 49 -18.15 -46.33 -3.80
CA GLY A 49 -18.65 -44.96 -3.76
C GLY A 49 -17.56 -44.01 -3.29
N LEU A 50 -17.09 -43.17 -4.22
CA LEU A 50 -16.05 -42.17 -4.09
C LEU A 50 -16.31 -41.22 -2.89
N HIS A 51 -15.83 -41.57 -1.70
CA HIS A 51 -15.85 -40.64 -0.57
C HIS A 51 -14.79 -39.56 -0.77
N ILE A 52 -15.27 -38.39 -1.16
CA ILE A 52 -14.54 -37.12 -1.07
C ILE A 52 -13.95 -37.05 0.34
N LEU A 53 -12.61 -37.13 0.42
CA LEU A 53 -11.85 -36.97 1.64
C LEU A 53 -12.10 -35.55 2.16
N THR A 54 -13.09 -35.38 3.01
CA THR A 54 -13.17 -34.21 3.89
C THR A 54 -11.88 -34.16 4.68
N SER A 55 -11.12 -33.08 4.45
CA SER A 55 -9.87 -32.78 5.11
C SER A 55 -9.99 -33.11 6.60
N ARG A 56 -9.24 -34.12 7.07
CA ARG A 56 -9.09 -34.44 8.48
C ARG A 56 -8.62 -33.17 9.18
N ARG A 57 -9.53 -32.43 9.83
CA ARG A 57 -9.17 -31.45 10.84
C ARG A 57 -8.43 -32.22 11.95
N VAL A 58 -7.11 -32.12 11.95
CA VAL A 58 -6.27 -32.56 13.06
C VAL A 58 -6.80 -31.83 14.30
N LYS A 59 -7.27 -32.58 15.30
CA LYS A 59 -7.71 -32.05 16.59
C LYS A 59 -6.56 -31.22 17.16
N LYS A 60 -6.74 -29.89 17.22
CA LYS A 60 -5.78 -28.97 17.83
C LYS A 60 -5.55 -29.45 19.27
N SER A 61 -4.32 -29.83 19.61
CA SER A 61 -4.02 -30.15 21.01
C SER A 61 -4.20 -28.86 21.81
N PRO A 62 -4.95 -28.85 22.93
CA PRO A 62 -5.36 -27.61 23.61
C PRO A 62 -4.18 -26.78 24.11
N ASN A 63 -2.98 -27.37 24.21
CA ASN A 63 -1.83 -26.75 24.84
C ASN A 63 -0.72 -26.36 23.86
N THR A 64 -0.78 -26.74 22.58
CA THR A 64 0.29 -26.41 21.62
C THR A 64 -0.06 -25.19 20.78
N LEU A 65 0.88 -24.26 20.67
CA LEU A 65 0.74 -23.07 19.83
C LEU A 65 1.40 -23.31 18.46
N GLU A 66 0.68 -23.01 17.39
CA GLU A 66 1.18 -23.08 16.02
C GLU A 66 1.66 -21.70 15.56
N VAL A 67 2.87 -21.62 15.01
CA VAL A 67 3.49 -20.36 14.59
C VAL A 67 4.20 -20.51 13.25
N ALA A 68 4.00 -19.55 12.35
CA ALA A 68 4.78 -19.45 11.12
C ALA A 68 6.25 -19.11 11.43
N ALA A 69 7.19 -19.82 10.81
CA ALA A 69 8.61 -19.63 11.10
C ALA A 69 9.14 -18.29 10.55
N LEU A 70 8.64 -17.84 9.39
CA LEU A 70 8.99 -16.55 8.75
C LEU A 70 10.50 -16.35 8.53
N GLY A 71 11.20 -17.43 8.16
CA GLY A 71 12.65 -17.42 7.94
C GLY A 71 13.49 -17.49 9.23
N ARG A 72 12.87 -17.64 10.40
CA ARG A 72 13.59 -17.83 11.68
C ARG A 72 14.07 -19.28 11.81
N PRO A 73 15.30 -19.51 12.31
CA PRO A 73 15.91 -20.84 12.46
C PRO A 73 15.33 -21.61 13.67
N LEU A 74 14.06 -22.02 13.58
CA LEU A 74 13.33 -22.73 14.63
C LEU A 74 13.38 -24.24 14.39
N TYR A 75 14.17 -24.96 15.18
CA TYR A 75 14.32 -26.41 15.15
C TYR A 75 13.80 -27.02 16.47
N PRO A 76 13.47 -28.33 16.52
CA PRO A 76 13.10 -28.98 17.78
C PRO A 76 14.13 -28.67 18.89
N GLY A 77 13.65 -28.34 20.08
CA GLY A 77 14.48 -27.96 21.23
C GLY A 77 14.85 -26.49 21.33
N VAL A 78 14.64 -25.67 20.28
CA VAL A 78 14.83 -24.22 20.35
C VAL A 78 13.81 -23.59 21.29
N LEU A 79 14.28 -22.72 22.17
CA LEU A 79 13.43 -21.98 23.10
C LEU A 79 12.83 -20.74 22.42
N TYR A 80 11.58 -20.45 22.77
CA TYR A 80 10.80 -19.37 22.21
C TYR A 80 10.16 -18.54 23.32
N ASP A 81 10.20 -17.21 23.17
CA ASP A 81 9.45 -16.30 23.99
C ASP A 81 8.30 -15.67 23.20
N ALA A 82 7.09 -16.19 23.40
CA ALA A 82 5.87 -15.68 22.79
C ALA A 82 5.47 -14.27 23.26
N ARG A 83 6.09 -13.73 24.32
CA ARG A 83 5.85 -12.34 24.75
C ARG A 83 6.38 -11.35 23.70
N SER A 84 7.59 -11.59 23.21
CA SER A 84 8.29 -10.77 22.21
C SER A 84 8.35 -11.41 20.81
N ASP A 85 7.82 -12.62 20.64
CA ASP A 85 7.96 -13.44 19.42
C ASP A 85 9.42 -13.67 18.98
N SER A 86 10.31 -13.81 19.96
CA SER A 86 11.75 -14.03 19.77
C SER A 86 12.16 -15.46 20.11
N PHE A 87 13.16 -15.99 19.40
CA PHE A 87 13.80 -17.26 19.75
C PHE A 87 15.10 -17.04 20.50
N ILE A 88 15.40 -17.90 21.47
CA ILE A 88 16.55 -17.75 22.37
C ILE A 88 17.72 -18.55 21.84
N ARG A 89 18.82 -17.88 21.51
CA ARG A 89 20.05 -18.50 20.98
C ARG A 89 20.95 -19.00 22.11
N GLY A 90 21.56 -20.17 21.91
CA GLY A 90 22.59 -20.71 22.82
C GLY A 90 22.07 -21.34 24.11
N VAL A 91 20.79 -21.18 24.44
CA VAL A 91 20.15 -21.77 25.63
C VAL A 91 19.33 -22.98 25.20
N LYS A 92 19.47 -24.11 25.91
CA LYS A 92 18.79 -25.38 25.61
C LYS A 92 18.26 -26.00 26.90
N LEU A 93 17.21 -26.81 26.80
CA LEU A 93 16.70 -27.61 27.92
C LEU A 93 17.35 -28.99 28.01
N TRP A 94 17.87 -29.49 26.89
CA TRP A 94 18.44 -30.83 26.76
C TRP A 94 19.83 -30.76 26.14
N ASP A 95 20.63 -31.80 26.38
CA ASP A 95 21.88 -32.03 25.66
C ASP A 95 21.62 -32.35 24.19
N ASP A 96 22.55 -31.99 23.32
CA ASP A 96 22.43 -32.23 21.87
C ASP A 96 22.34 -33.71 21.50
N LYS A 97 22.99 -34.58 22.28
CA LYS A 97 22.89 -36.04 22.10
C LYS A 97 21.47 -36.53 22.34
N LEU A 98 20.86 -36.11 23.45
CA LEU A 98 19.47 -36.45 23.77
C LEU A 98 18.52 -35.89 22.71
N LEU A 99 18.73 -34.67 22.26
CA LEU A 99 17.87 -34.07 21.23
C LEU A 99 17.95 -34.86 19.90
N THR A 100 19.15 -35.19 19.45
CA THR A 100 19.38 -35.91 18.17
C THR A 100 18.77 -37.31 18.17
N GLU A 101 18.86 -38.03 19.30
CA GLU A 101 18.30 -39.40 19.43
C GLU A 101 16.77 -39.43 19.43
N HIS A 102 16.09 -38.34 19.81
CA HIS A 102 14.66 -38.35 20.12
C HIS A 102 13.79 -37.52 19.17
N VAL A 103 14.40 -36.89 18.17
CA VAL A 103 13.67 -36.25 17.07
C VAL A 103 13.37 -37.30 16.01
N SER A 104 12.09 -37.58 15.81
CA SER A 104 11.63 -38.44 14.72
C SER A 104 11.29 -37.60 13.50
N SER A 105 11.72 -38.04 12.31
CA SER A 105 11.42 -37.39 11.04
C SER A 105 10.50 -38.26 10.20
N ARG A 106 9.47 -37.67 9.59
CA ARG A 106 8.52 -38.34 8.70
C ARG A 106 8.32 -37.54 7.42
N PRO A 107 8.19 -38.19 6.25
CA PRO A 107 7.84 -37.50 5.02
C PRO A 107 6.43 -36.90 5.11
N GLN A 108 6.27 -35.67 4.62
CA GLN A 108 4.99 -34.96 4.57
C GLN A 108 4.96 -34.06 3.33
N THR A 109 5.06 -34.67 2.15
CA THR A 109 5.19 -33.92 0.89
C THR A 109 3.88 -33.26 0.48
N ARG A 110 3.91 -31.93 0.27
CA ARG A 110 2.79 -31.15 -0.29
C ARG A 110 3.34 -30.02 -1.14
N THR A 111 2.69 -29.71 -2.25
CA THR A 111 3.05 -28.56 -3.09
C THR A 111 1.79 -27.78 -3.40
N ASP A 112 1.82 -26.48 -3.09
CA ASP A 112 0.74 -25.55 -3.35
C ASP A 112 1.29 -24.39 -4.21
N LEU A 113 0.50 -23.97 -5.19
CA LEU A 113 0.74 -22.77 -5.99
C LEU A 113 -0.55 -21.94 -5.96
N THR A 114 -0.41 -20.65 -5.70
CA THR A 114 -1.53 -19.70 -5.60
C THR A 114 -1.22 -18.41 -6.37
N PHE A 115 -2.27 -17.72 -6.78
CA PHE A 115 -2.21 -16.46 -7.51
C PHE A 115 -3.06 -15.43 -6.78
N SER A 116 -2.55 -14.20 -6.68
CA SER A 116 -3.28 -13.05 -6.15
C SER A 116 -3.01 -11.79 -6.98
N SER A 117 -4.06 -11.05 -7.28
CA SER A 117 -4.00 -9.66 -7.77
C SER A 117 -3.99 -8.62 -6.65
N SER A 118 -4.32 -9.02 -5.41
CA SER A 118 -4.28 -8.15 -4.24
C SER A 118 -2.87 -8.08 -3.65
N ASP A 119 -2.44 -6.88 -3.26
CA ASP A 119 -1.19 -6.59 -2.54
C ASP A 119 -1.42 -6.28 -1.04
N SER A 120 -2.63 -6.47 -0.53
CA SER A 120 -2.97 -6.19 0.88
C SER A 120 -2.15 -7.04 1.87
N LEU A 121 -1.88 -6.50 3.06
CA LEU A 121 -1.22 -7.24 4.14
C LEU A 121 -2.01 -8.50 4.51
N SER A 122 -3.34 -8.41 4.57
CA SER A 122 -4.22 -9.55 4.82
C SER A 122 -3.97 -10.72 3.84
N THR A 123 -3.85 -10.44 2.54
CA THR A 123 -3.50 -11.44 1.53
C THR A 123 -2.13 -12.06 1.79
N LYS A 124 -1.11 -11.23 2.08
CA LYS A 124 0.26 -11.71 2.33
C LYS A 124 0.34 -12.57 3.60
N PHE A 125 -0.35 -12.18 4.66
CA PHE A 125 -0.49 -12.97 5.87
C PHE A 125 -1.16 -14.32 5.61
N SER A 126 -2.16 -14.36 4.72
CA SER A 126 -2.80 -15.62 4.32
C SER A 126 -1.84 -16.53 3.55
N HIS A 127 -1.01 -16.01 2.65
CA HIS A 127 -0.01 -16.82 1.94
C HIS A 127 1.00 -17.47 2.90
N LEU A 128 1.47 -16.70 3.89
CA LEU A 128 2.48 -17.13 4.86
C LEU A 128 1.90 -17.79 6.14
N ASP A 129 0.57 -17.99 6.19
CA ASP A 129 -0.16 -18.57 7.32
C ASP A 129 0.15 -17.90 8.68
N VAL A 130 0.16 -16.57 8.68
CA VAL A 130 0.48 -15.73 9.85
C VAL A 130 -0.73 -15.62 10.76
N SER A 131 -0.59 -16.10 12.00
CA SER A 131 -1.64 -16.02 13.03
C SER A 131 -1.89 -14.59 13.49
N GLY A 132 -3.11 -14.31 14.00
CA GLY A 132 -3.48 -12.97 14.47
C GLY A 132 -2.52 -12.39 15.52
N SER A 133 -2.08 -13.21 16.49
CA SER A 133 -1.10 -12.78 17.50
C SER A 133 0.24 -12.40 16.85
N LEU A 134 0.70 -13.15 15.85
CA LEU A 134 1.94 -12.86 15.13
C LEU A 134 1.82 -11.63 14.21
N LYS A 135 0.63 -11.33 13.66
CA LYS A 135 0.38 -10.08 12.91
C LYS A 135 0.63 -8.85 13.78
N VAL A 136 0.16 -8.85 15.02
CA VAL A 136 0.38 -7.72 15.95
C VAL A 136 1.88 -7.49 16.21
N SER A 137 2.65 -8.57 16.31
CA SER A 137 4.12 -8.51 16.46
C SER A 137 4.82 -7.99 15.21
N PHE A 138 4.32 -8.31 14.03
CA PHE A 138 4.78 -7.71 12.78
C PHE A 138 4.57 -6.19 12.80
N PHE A 139 3.38 -5.72 13.19
CA PHE A 139 3.08 -4.28 13.26
C PHE A 139 3.93 -3.55 14.29
N GLY A 140 4.22 -4.18 15.43
CA GLY A 140 5.15 -3.66 16.44
C GLY A 140 6.63 -3.73 16.07
N GLY A 141 6.98 -4.20 14.86
CA GLY A 141 8.37 -4.29 14.43
C GLY A 141 9.21 -5.33 15.20
N LEU A 142 8.56 -6.31 15.85
CA LEU A 142 9.23 -7.31 16.69
C LEU A 142 9.80 -8.49 15.89
N LEU A 143 9.46 -8.61 14.61
CA LEU A 143 9.84 -9.76 13.79
C LEU A 143 11.00 -9.42 12.84
N GLU A 144 12.08 -10.20 12.96
CA GLU A 144 13.10 -10.32 11.92
C GLU A 144 12.61 -11.29 10.83
N LEU A 145 12.42 -10.78 9.61
CA LEU A 145 11.88 -11.55 8.49
C LEU A 145 13.01 -12.06 7.59
N GLY A 146 13.04 -13.37 7.37
CA GLY A 146 13.99 -14.05 6.49
C GLY A 146 13.32 -14.67 5.27
N GLY A 147 14.13 -14.95 4.23
CA GLY A 147 13.71 -15.71 3.05
C GLY A 147 12.43 -15.16 2.40
N SER A 148 11.49 -16.06 2.13
CA SER A 148 10.17 -15.76 1.55
C SER A 148 9.36 -14.74 2.36
N ALA A 149 9.52 -14.68 3.69
CA ALA A 149 8.77 -13.76 4.53
C ALA A 149 9.12 -12.28 4.33
N ARG A 150 10.24 -11.97 3.65
CA ARG A 150 10.58 -10.59 3.24
C ARG A 150 9.51 -9.99 2.31
N TYR A 151 8.76 -10.83 1.61
CA TYR A 151 7.57 -10.44 0.83
C TYR A 151 6.57 -9.59 1.63
N LEU A 152 6.44 -9.79 2.96
CA LEU A 152 5.54 -8.98 3.80
C LEU A 152 5.88 -7.48 3.79
N ARG A 153 7.16 -7.13 3.54
CA ARG A 153 7.62 -5.72 3.49
C ARG A 153 7.64 -5.14 2.08
N ASP A 154 7.46 -5.97 1.05
CA ASP A 154 7.36 -5.51 -0.33
C ASP A 154 5.92 -5.10 -0.62
N THR A 155 5.65 -3.80 -0.59
CA THR A 155 4.33 -3.21 -0.89
C THR A 155 4.39 -2.34 -2.14
N LYS A 156 3.25 -2.11 -2.79
CA LYS A 156 3.17 -1.18 -3.92
C LYS A 156 3.81 0.15 -3.54
N SER A 157 4.69 0.68 -4.40
CA SER A 157 5.29 2.00 -4.18
C SER A 157 4.32 3.12 -4.52
N SER A 158 3.39 2.90 -5.45
CA SER A 158 2.48 3.91 -5.98
C SER A 158 1.13 3.30 -6.33
N THR A 159 0.06 4.08 -6.32
CA THR A 159 -1.27 3.66 -6.81
C THR A 159 -1.26 3.35 -8.32
N ARG A 160 -0.23 3.84 -9.04
CA ARG A 160 -0.03 3.64 -10.49
C ARG A 160 0.74 2.36 -10.80
N GLN A 161 1.14 1.61 -9.78
CA GLN A 161 1.77 0.31 -9.93
C GLN A 161 0.70 -0.79 -9.98
N SER A 162 0.59 -1.45 -11.14
CA SER A 162 -0.12 -2.72 -11.22
C SER A 162 0.78 -3.83 -10.69
N ARG A 163 0.20 -4.71 -9.87
CA ARG A 163 0.92 -5.76 -9.17
C ARG A 163 0.10 -7.02 -9.12
N CYS A 164 0.77 -8.14 -9.31
CA CYS A 164 0.24 -9.46 -9.03
C CYS A 164 1.33 -10.32 -8.38
N THR A 165 0.94 -11.33 -7.62
CA THR A 165 1.87 -12.26 -6.98
C THR A 165 1.51 -13.69 -7.32
N MET A 166 2.51 -14.48 -7.71
CA MET A 166 2.43 -15.93 -7.65
C MET A 166 3.17 -16.41 -6.41
N TYR A 167 2.51 -17.25 -5.62
CA TYR A 167 3.03 -17.74 -4.35
C TYR A 167 3.09 -19.26 -4.35
N TYR A 168 4.28 -19.80 -4.10
CA TYR A 168 4.63 -21.21 -4.05
C TYR A 168 4.91 -21.64 -2.61
N SER A 169 4.42 -22.81 -2.22
CA SER A 169 4.72 -23.47 -0.95
C SER A 169 4.94 -24.97 -1.15
N GLY A 170 6.18 -25.42 -0.96
CA GLY A 170 6.55 -26.84 -1.01
C GLY A 170 6.93 -27.35 0.38
N ILE A 171 6.16 -28.27 0.95
CA ILE A 171 6.47 -28.98 2.20
C ILE A 171 7.10 -30.34 1.87
N THR A 172 8.10 -30.75 2.65
CA THR A 172 8.86 -31.98 2.42
C THR A 172 8.69 -32.99 3.55
N ARG A 173 8.89 -32.57 4.79
CA ARG A 173 8.96 -33.44 5.96
C ARG A 173 8.47 -32.73 7.22
N TYR A 174 8.24 -33.55 8.23
CA TYR A 174 7.83 -33.15 9.56
C TYR A 174 8.76 -33.80 10.58
N GLU A 175 9.30 -33.00 11.48
CA GLU A 175 10.15 -33.47 12.58
C GLU A 175 9.46 -33.18 13.91
N GLU A 176 9.50 -34.14 14.83
CA GLU A 176 8.84 -34.04 16.13
C GLU A 176 9.69 -34.68 17.24
N LEU A 177 9.77 -33.98 18.37
CA LEU A 177 10.40 -34.44 19.60
C LEU A 177 9.49 -35.43 20.33
N SER A 178 10.03 -36.58 20.70
CA SER A 178 9.29 -37.64 21.39
C SER A 178 8.84 -37.22 22.80
N MET A 179 7.52 -37.29 23.06
CA MET A 179 6.92 -36.83 24.33
C MET A 179 7.33 -37.62 25.58
N ASN A 180 7.77 -38.88 25.43
CA ASN A 180 8.18 -39.74 26.54
C ASN A 180 9.42 -39.23 27.31
N LYS A 181 10.12 -38.22 26.77
CA LYS A 181 11.35 -37.65 27.36
C LYS A 181 11.27 -36.15 27.63
N LEU A 182 10.14 -35.51 27.36
CA LEU A 182 9.98 -34.07 27.56
C LEU A 182 10.24 -33.64 29.02
N GLY A 183 10.02 -34.53 29.99
CA GLY A 183 10.33 -34.28 31.41
C GLY A 183 11.79 -34.49 31.84
N MET A 184 12.66 -35.06 31.00
CA MET A 184 14.07 -35.31 31.33
C MET A 184 14.94 -34.09 31.02
N ILE A 185 14.74 -33.00 31.74
CA ILE A 185 15.44 -31.73 31.52
C ILE A 185 16.89 -31.80 32.02
N THR A 186 17.87 -31.53 31.16
CA THR A 186 19.30 -31.42 31.53
C THR A 186 19.59 -30.08 32.21
N TYR A 187 19.03 -28.99 31.67
CA TYR A 187 19.34 -27.61 32.07
C TYR A 187 18.11 -26.88 32.62
N PRO A 188 17.68 -27.14 33.87
CA PRO A 188 16.47 -26.56 34.44
C PRO A 188 16.55 -25.06 34.76
N GLN A 189 17.76 -24.48 34.73
CA GLN A 189 18.03 -23.07 35.06
C GLN A 189 17.21 -22.10 34.20
N VAL A 190 16.85 -22.51 32.98
CA VAL A 190 15.99 -21.74 32.05
C VAL A 190 14.66 -21.35 32.69
N PHE A 191 14.08 -22.22 33.52
CA PHE A 191 12.79 -21.98 34.16
C PHE A 191 12.87 -20.82 35.17
N GLU A 192 13.91 -20.81 36.01
CA GLU A 192 14.15 -19.76 37.00
C GLU A 192 14.53 -18.42 36.34
N GLN A 193 15.30 -18.48 35.26
CA GLN A 193 15.68 -17.30 34.47
C GLN A 193 14.48 -16.63 33.77
N LYS A 194 13.38 -17.37 33.56
CA LYS A 194 12.16 -16.86 32.88
C LYS A 194 12.46 -16.25 31.50
N SER A 195 13.47 -16.78 30.83
CA SER A 195 13.98 -16.29 29.54
C SER A 195 13.16 -16.76 28.34
N ALA A 196 12.37 -17.82 28.49
CA ALA A 196 11.51 -18.37 27.46
C ALA A 196 10.15 -18.80 28.03
N THR A 197 9.13 -18.82 27.19
CA THR A 197 7.77 -19.26 27.55
C THR A 197 7.41 -20.61 26.93
N HIS A 198 8.04 -20.95 25.81
CA HIS A 198 7.77 -22.17 25.07
C HIS A 198 9.07 -22.83 24.56
N VAL A 199 8.94 -24.08 24.15
CA VAL A 199 9.97 -24.80 23.39
C VAL A 199 9.37 -25.35 22.11
N VAL A 200 10.13 -25.32 21.02
CA VAL A 200 9.75 -25.94 19.75
C VAL A 200 9.78 -27.45 19.92
N ILE A 201 8.63 -28.11 19.76
CA ILE A 201 8.52 -29.58 19.84
C ILE A 201 8.35 -30.24 18.47
N ALA A 202 7.84 -29.51 17.48
CA ALA A 202 7.74 -30.02 16.13
C ALA A 202 7.91 -28.92 15.09
N VAL A 203 8.40 -29.31 13.91
CA VAL A 203 8.71 -28.41 12.80
C VAL A 203 8.30 -29.06 11.49
N GLN A 204 7.59 -28.30 10.67
CA GLN A 204 7.31 -28.63 9.29
C GLN A 204 8.33 -27.92 8.39
N TYR A 205 9.08 -28.72 7.62
CA TYR A 205 10.15 -28.23 6.75
C TYR A 205 9.71 -28.17 5.30
N GLY A 206 10.17 -27.15 4.60
CA GLY A 206 9.83 -26.91 3.21
C GLY A 206 10.57 -25.71 2.64
N ALA A 207 10.03 -25.15 1.58
CA ALA A 207 10.44 -23.87 1.04
C ALA A 207 9.22 -23.13 0.49
N GLN A 208 9.19 -21.83 0.69
CA GLN A 208 8.20 -20.93 0.15
C GLN A 208 8.87 -19.92 -0.77
N ALA A 209 8.10 -19.39 -1.71
CA ALA A 209 8.54 -18.35 -2.62
C ALA A 209 7.37 -17.47 -3.07
N ALA A 210 7.58 -16.17 -3.11
CA ALA A 210 6.72 -15.19 -3.73
C ALA A 210 7.47 -14.57 -4.92
N VAL A 211 6.87 -14.62 -6.11
CA VAL A 211 7.31 -13.81 -7.25
C VAL A 211 6.30 -12.69 -7.44
N VAL A 212 6.76 -11.46 -7.26
CA VAL A 212 5.97 -10.25 -7.41
C VAL A 212 6.19 -9.71 -8.82
N PHE A 213 5.12 -9.62 -9.59
CA PHE A 213 5.11 -9.07 -10.93
C PHE A 213 4.60 -7.63 -10.86
N ASN A 214 5.43 -6.70 -11.30
CA ASN A 214 5.18 -5.27 -11.21
C ASN A 214 5.20 -4.64 -12.60
N ARG A 215 4.22 -3.79 -12.87
CA ARG A 215 4.22 -2.88 -14.02
C ARG A 215 3.89 -1.47 -13.54
N MET A 216 4.78 -0.53 -13.81
CA MET A 216 4.51 0.89 -13.58
C MET A 216 3.75 1.45 -14.78
N ILE A 217 2.69 2.21 -14.55
CA ILE A 217 1.79 2.64 -15.63
C ILE A 217 1.94 4.15 -15.89
N SER A 218 2.04 4.50 -17.17
CA SER A 218 1.85 5.80 -17.86
C SER A 218 0.85 6.79 -17.29
N GLU A 219 1.13 8.07 -16.96
CA GLU A 219 0.04 9.06 -16.63
C GLU A 219 -0.98 9.12 -17.78
N GLU A 220 -0.52 8.83 -18.99
CA GLU A 220 -1.26 8.76 -20.24
C GLU A 220 -1.88 7.38 -20.52
N GLU A 221 -1.46 6.32 -19.82
CA GLU A 221 -1.94 4.95 -20.02
C GLU A 221 -3.16 4.65 -19.14
N ASN A 222 -4.03 3.76 -19.64
CA ASN A 222 -5.20 3.32 -18.89
C ASN A 222 -4.81 2.27 -17.83
N PHE A 223 -4.94 2.62 -16.54
CA PHE A 223 -4.57 1.73 -15.44
C PHE A 223 -5.36 0.41 -15.45
N GLU A 224 -6.69 0.48 -15.53
CA GLU A 224 -7.56 -0.71 -15.47
C GLU A 224 -7.33 -1.69 -16.62
N SER A 225 -6.98 -1.18 -17.80
CA SER A 225 -6.65 -2.02 -18.96
C SER A 225 -5.33 -2.76 -18.75
N ASN A 226 -4.31 -2.05 -18.24
CA ASN A 226 -3.00 -2.63 -17.96
C ASN A 226 -3.07 -3.66 -16.82
N GLU A 227 -3.85 -3.36 -15.77
CA GLU A 227 -4.04 -4.29 -14.66
C GLU A 227 -4.75 -5.57 -15.08
N ARG A 228 -5.80 -5.45 -15.90
CA ARG A 228 -6.50 -6.61 -16.46
C ARG A 228 -5.61 -7.48 -17.36
N GLU A 229 -4.77 -6.85 -18.18
CA GLU A 229 -3.85 -7.57 -19.06
C GLU A 229 -2.78 -8.32 -18.26
N LEU A 230 -2.17 -7.68 -17.24
CA LEU A 230 -1.21 -8.33 -16.35
C LEU A 230 -1.84 -9.54 -15.64
N GLN A 231 -3.04 -9.39 -15.09
CA GLN A 231 -3.76 -10.48 -14.45
C GLN A 231 -4.03 -11.63 -15.44
N ALA A 232 -4.51 -11.32 -16.66
CA ALA A 232 -4.82 -12.33 -17.67
C ALA A 232 -3.57 -13.12 -18.09
N MET A 233 -2.43 -12.45 -18.24
CA MET A 233 -1.15 -13.11 -18.55
C MET A 233 -0.72 -14.07 -17.43
N LEU A 234 -0.79 -13.66 -16.17
CA LEU A 234 -0.42 -14.52 -15.05
C LEU A 234 -1.39 -15.68 -14.81
N GLU A 235 -2.69 -15.48 -15.04
CA GLU A 235 -3.66 -16.58 -15.00
C GLU A 235 -3.33 -17.66 -16.05
N LYS A 236 -2.80 -17.28 -17.22
CA LYS A 236 -2.31 -18.25 -18.21
C LYS A 236 -1.11 -19.04 -17.68
N ILE A 237 -0.14 -18.38 -17.04
CA ILE A 237 0.99 -19.07 -16.40
C ILE A 237 0.51 -20.06 -15.34
N PHE A 238 -0.38 -19.60 -14.47
CA PHE A 238 -0.90 -20.41 -13.37
C PHE A 238 -1.56 -21.69 -13.89
N LYS A 239 -2.43 -21.56 -14.90
CA LYS A 239 -3.07 -22.70 -15.57
C LYS A 239 -2.04 -23.62 -16.25
N TYR A 240 -1.05 -23.04 -16.92
CA TYR A 240 0.03 -23.79 -17.59
C TYR A 240 0.84 -24.64 -16.60
N ASN A 241 1.27 -24.07 -15.47
CA ASN A 241 2.07 -24.78 -14.47
C ASN A 241 1.29 -25.87 -13.72
N ILE A 242 -0.03 -25.75 -13.61
CA ILE A 242 -0.88 -26.79 -13.00
C ILE A 242 -1.22 -27.90 -14.01
N GLN A 243 -1.49 -27.56 -15.27
CA GLN A 243 -2.03 -28.49 -16.27
C GLN A 243 -0.96 -29.16 -17.15
N GLY A 244 0.29 -28.69 -17.14
CA GLY A 244 1.40 -29.33 -17.87
C GLY A 244 1.23 -29.37 -19.40
N THR A 245 0.42 -28.49 -19.98
CA THR A 245 0.18 -28.43 -21.42
C THR A 245 1.37 -27.84 -22.20
N ALA A 246 1.35 -27.98 -23.53
CA ALA A 246 2.41 -27.55 -24.45
C ALA A 246 2.89 -26.10 -24.19
N ALA A 247 4.16 -25.80 -24.51
CA ALA A 247 4.85 -24.53 -24.26
C ALA A 247 3.92 -23.29 -24.33
N LEU A 248 3.93 -22.47 -23.27
CA LEU A 248 3.17 -21.22 -23.20
C LEU A 248 3.47 -20.38 -24.45
N ARG A 249 2.50 -20.27 -25.37
CA ARG A 249 2.60 -19.40 -26.55
C ARG A 249 2.08 -18.03 -26.19
N MET A 250 2.96 -17.04 -26.25
CA MET A 250 2.60 -15.63 -26.14
C MET A 250 2.41 -15.02 -27.53
N SER A 251 1.36 -14.24 -27.70
CA SER A 251 1.18 -13.37 -28.87
C SER A 251 2.29 -12.32 -28.94
N ASN A 252 2.39 -11.61 -30.07
CA ASN A 252 3.38 -10.54 -30.17
C ASN A 252 3.04 -9.39 -29.22
N GLU A 253 1.75 -9.10 -29.04
CA GLU A 253 1.26 -8.09 -28.09
C GLU A 253 1.61 -8.47 -26.65
N GLU A 254 1.42 -9.73 -26.26
CA GLU A 254 1.79 -10.21 -24.92
C GLU A 254 3.30 -10.14 -24.69
N LYS A 255 4.13 -10.42 -25.70
CA LYS A 255 5.59 -10.28 -25.60
C LYS A 255 6.01 -8.83 -25.39
N GLU A 256 5.41 -7.89 -26.12
CA GLU A 256 5.67 -6.47 -25.90
C GLU A 256 5.18 -6.02 -24.52
N PHE A 257 4.03 -6.52 -24.07
CA PHE A 257 3.53 -6.26 -22.72
C PHE A 257 4.48 -6.82 -21.63
N ALA A 258 5.02 -8.03 -21.83
CA ALA A 258 5.92 -8.70 -20.90
C ALA A 258 7.23 -7.95 -20.65
N LYS A 259 7.76 -7.23 -21.65
CA LYS A 259 9.00 -6.46 -21.53
C LYS A 259 8.93 -5.35 -20.47
N GLU A 260 7.73 -4.83 -20.23
CA GLU A 260 7.46 -3.78 -19.23
C GLU A 260 7.13 -4.36 -17.84
N ILE A 261 7.12 -5.69 -17.69
CA ILE A 261 6.92 -6.36 -16.41
C ILE A 261 8.28 -6.60 -15.75
N THR A 262 8.42 -6.04 -14.56
CA THR A 262 9.55 -6.32 -13.66
C THR A 262 9.13 -7.38 -12.64
N CYS A 263 10.02 -8.33 -12.37
CA CYS A 263 9.79 -9.38 -11.37
C CYS A 263 10.70 -9.17 -10.16
N THR A 264 10.19 -9.50 -8.98
CA THR A 264 10.95 -9.51 -7.73
C THR A 264 10.70 -10.82 -7.02
N PHE A 265 11.76 -11.58 -6.77
CA PHE A 265 11.71 -12.87 -6.09
C PHE A 265 12.04 -12.73 -4.61
N HIS A 266 11.15 -13.24 -3.76
CA HIS A 266 11.36 -13.44 -2.34
C HIS A 266 11.18 -14.93 -2.05
N GLY A 267 12.24 -15.65 -1.67
CA GLY A 267 12.11 -17.09 -1.43
C GLY A 267 13.18 -17.66 -0.52
N ASP A 268 12.95 -18.90 -0.12
CA ASP A 268 13.87 -19.66 0.73
C ASP A 268 14.90 -20.46 -0.08
N LEU A 269 14.72 -20.53 -1.41
CA LEU A 269 15.59 -21.20 -2.37
C LEU A 269 16.44 -20.19 -3.13
N HIS A 270 17.63 -20.60 -3.54
CA HIS A 270 18.54 -19.80 -4.36
C HIS A 270 18.40 -20.23 -5.82
N PRO A 271 17.73 -19.44 -6.68
CA PRO A 271 17.68 -19.74 -8.11
C PRO A 271 19.05 -19.56 -8.77
N ASP A 272 19.31 -20.29 -9.85
CA ASP A 272 20.59 -20.27 -10.57
C ASP A 272 20.89 -18.90 -11.22
N HIS A 273 19.84 -18.16 -11.55
CA HIS A 273 19.90 -16.79 -12.06
C HIS A 273 18.90 -15.90 -11.32
N SER A 274 19.16 -14.58 -11.34
CA SER A 274 18.25 -13.60 -10.75
C SER A 274 16.93 -13.56 -11.51
N CYS A 275 15.80 -13.60 -10.80
CA CYS A 275 14.48 -13.42 -11.38
C CYS A 275 14.16 -11.91 -11.46
N ALA A 276 14.27 -11.34 -12.67
CA ALA A 276 14.03 -9.91 -12.92
C ALA A 276 12.96 -9.66 -13.99
N THR A 277 12.71 -10.64 -14.86
CA THR A 277 11.77 -10.56 -15.98
C THR A 277 10.65 -11.58 -15.87
N TYR A 278 9.61 -11.40 -16.68
CA TYR A 278 8.49 -12.33 -16.81
C TYR A 278 8.97 -13.73 -17.24
N GLU A 279 9.93 -13.81 -18.16
CA GLU A 279 10.52 -15.07 -18.64
C GLU A 279 11.32 -15.79 -17.55
N ASP A 280 12.11 -15.06 -16.75
CA ASP A 280 12.85 -15.66 -15.62
C ASP A 280 11.88 -16.29 -14.62
N ALA A 281 10.76 -15.61 -14.34
CA ALA A 281 9.73 -16.12 -13.44
C ALA A 281 9.10 -17.42 -13.97
N LEU A 282 8.85 -17.51 -15.29
CA LEU A 282 8.34 -18.72 -15.92
C LEU A 282 9.27 -19.92 -15.76
N GLU A 283 10.57 -19.69 -15.95
CA GLU A 283 11.59 -20.73 -15.77
C GLU A 283 11.69 -21.14 -14.30
N LEU A 284 11.71 -20.16 -13.39
CA LEU A 284 11.77 -20.40 -11.97
C LEU A 284 10.64 -21.30 -11.47
N PHE A 285 9.38 -20.98 -11.80
CA PHE A 285 8.24 -21.78 -11.34
C PHE A 285 8.25 -23.24 -11.83
N LYS A 286 8.82 -23.51 -13.01
CA LYS A 286 9.03 -24.89 -13.50
C LYS A 286 10.08 -25.65 -12.69
N ASN A 287 11.07 -24.94 -12.16
CA ASN A 287 12.22 -25.52 -11.48
C ASN A 287 12.04 -25.61 -9.96
N LEU A 288 11.24 -24.74 -9.33
CA LEU A 288 11.03 -24.71 -7.88
C LEU A 288 10.72 -26.10 -7.26
N PRO A 289 9.80 -26.92 -7.80
CA PRO A 289 9.55 -28.26 -7.25
C PRO A 289 10.75 -29.21 -7.34
N LYS A 290 11.58 -29.08 -8.37
CA LYS A 290 12.78 -29.91 -8.57
C LYS A 290 13.89 -29.51 -7.62
N MET A 291 14.11 -28.19 -7.44
CA MET A 291 15.15 -27.65 -6.58
C MET A 291 15.09 -28.20 -5.15
N LEU A 292 13.88 -28.29 -4.58
CA LEU A 292 13.67 -28.81 -3.23
C LEU A 292 13.81 -30.34 -3.16
N LYS A 293 13.48 -31.06 -4.25
CA LYS A 293 13.62 -32.52 -4.35
C LYS A 293 15.07 -32.95 -4.50
N GLU A 294 15.85 -32.22 -5.28
CA GLU A 294 17.28 -32.50 -5.55
C GLU A 294 18.17 -32.10 -4.38
N ASN A 295 17.80 -31.04 -3.65
CA ASN A 295 18.56 -30.53 -2.50
C ASN A 295 17.66 -30.42 -1.25
N PRO A 296 17.27 -31.55 -0.62
CA PRO A 296 16.40 -31.55 0.56
C PRO A 296 16.98 -30.80 1.77
N GLN A 297 18.31 -30.61 1.80
CA GLN A 297 19.00 -29.78 2.81
C GLN A 297 18.63 -28.30 2.74
N ASN A 298 18.09 -27.82 1.61
CA ASN A 298 17.63 -26.44 1.45
C ASN A 298 16.25 -26.21 2.09
N ALA A 299 15.59 -27.25 2.59
CA ALA A 299 14.31 -27.10 3.27
C ALA A 299 14.50 -26.41 4.63
N VAL A 300 13.85 -25.27 4.79
CA VAL A 300 13.84 -24.44 6.01
C VAL A 300 12.56 -24.69 6.83
N PRO A 301 12.54 -24.32 8.12
CA PRO A 301 11.31 -24.29 8.91
C PRO A 301 10.26 -23.39 8.22
N VAL A 302 9.07 -23.93 7.99
CA VAL A 302 7.91 -23.18 7.45
C VAL A 302 6.91 -22.91 8.57
N LYS A 303 6.61 -23.93 9.38
CA LYS A 303 5.69 -23.86 10.51
C LYS A 303 6.24 -24.65 11.70
N VAL A 304 6.00 -24.17 12.91
CA VAL A 304 6.42 -24.82 14.15
C VAL A 304 5.28 -24.99 15.15
N TRP A 305 5.41 -26.00 15.99
CA TRP A 305 4.54 -26.25 17.14
C TRP A 305 5.34 -26.02 18.42
N LEU A 306 4.80 -25.16 19.27
CA LEU A 306 5.40 -24.70 20.50
C LEU A 306 4.68 -25.34 21.69
N TYR A 307 5.44 -25.90 22.62
CA TYR A 307 4.95 -26.46 23.87
C TYR A 307 5.21 -25.49 25.03
N PRO A 308 4.21 -25.17 25.87
CA PRO A 308 4.37 -24.24 26.99
C PRO A 308 5.27 -24.81 28.08
N LEU A 309 6.28 -24.03 28.48
CA LEU A 309 7.25 -24.47 29.50
C LEU A 309 6.62 -24.59 30.89
N HIS A 310 5.58 -23.82 31.19
CA HIS A 310 4.89 -23.88 32.49
C HIS A 310 4.22 -25.24 32.76
N LEU A 311 4.01 -26.06 31.72
CA LEU A 311 3.53 -27.44 31.85
C LEU A 311 4.66 -28.43 32.21
N LEU A 312 5.93 -28.05 32.00
CA LEU A 312 7.11 -28.81 32.41
C LEU A 312 7.57 -28.39 33.81
N ASN A 313 7.52 -27.10 34.10
CA ASN A 313 7.86 -26.55 35.40
C ASN A 313 6.99 -25.31 35.69
N ALA A 314 6.23 -25.34 36.79
CA ALA A 314 5.31 -24.28 37.17
C ALA A 314 5.99 -22.91 37.42
N THR A 315 7.31 -22.85 37.64
CA THR A 315 8.05 -21.59 37.81
C THR A 315 8.41 -20.90 36.49
N ALA A 316 8.28 -21.62 35.35
CA ALA A 316 8.63 -21.10 34.03
C ALA A 316 7.77 -19.88 33.64
N ALA A 317 8.32 -19.03 32.79
CA ALA A 317 7.55 -17.92 32.22
C ALA A 317 6.41 -18.45 31.34
N ARG A 318 5.35 -17.66 31.23
CA ARG A 318 4.21 -17.90 30.35
C ARG A 318 3.71 -16.59 29.75
N VAL A 319 2.85 -16.69 28.76
CA VAL A 319 2.05 -15.56 28.28
C VAL A 319 0.90 -15.39 29.27
N GLU A 320 0.85 -14.25 29.96
CA GLU A 320 -0.17 -13.94 30.97
C GLU A 320 -1.44 -13.32 30.35
N ARG A 321 -1.31 -12.68 29.18
CA ARG A 321 -2.43 -12.07 28.44
C ARG A 321 -2.25 -12.23 26.94
N GLU A 322 -3.34 -12.49 26.24
CA GLU A 322 -3.42 -12.45 24.78
C GLU A 322 -4.00 -11.11 24.32
N ILE A 323 -3.69 -10.72 23.09
CA ILE A 323 -4.36 -9.58 22.43
C ILE A 323 -5.67 -10.08 21.82
N SER A 324 -6.76 -9.36 22.05
CA SER A 324 -8.05 -9.75 21.48
C SER A 324 -8.04 -9.66 19.95
N ALA A 325 -8.83 -10.52 19.30
CA ALA A 325 -8.99 -10.49 17.85
C ALA A 325 -9.59 -9.15 17.35
N GLY A 326 -10.34 -8.44 18.21
CA GLY A 326 -10.86 -7.11 17.94
C GLY A 326 -9.74 -6.09 17.81
N THR A 327 -8.92 -5.95 18.85
CA THR A 327 -7.78 -5.02 18.89
C THR A 327 -6.76 -5.32 17.80
N ALA A 328 -6.47 -6.59 17.54
CA ALA A 328 -5.56 -6.98 16.46
C ALA A 328 -6.08 -6.54 15.07
N ARG A 329 -7.38 -6.66 14.82
CA ARG A 329 -8.02 -6.21 13.58
C ARG A 329 -8.02 -4.69 13.45
N ASP A 330 -8.28 -3.98 14.54
CA ASP A 330 -8.25 -2.51 14.56
C ASP A 330 -6.85 -1.98 14.22
N LEU A 331 -5.80 -2.60 14.78
CA LEU A 331 -4.42 -2.27 14.46
C LEU A 331 -4.07 -2.59 13.00
N GLU A 332 -4.48 -3.77 12.49
CA GLU A 332 -4.31 -4.14 11.07
C GLU A 332 -4.92 -3.09 10.14
N GLY A 333 -6.15 -2.64 10.41
CA GLY A 333 -6.82 -1.61 9.62
C GLY A 333 -6.10 -0.26 9.66
N ILE A 334 -5.59 0.17 10.82
CA ILE A 334 -4.80 1.41 10.93
C ILE A 334 -3.52 1.33 10.11
N MET A 335 -2.81 0.20 10.18
CA MET A 335 -1.56 0.02 9.43
C MET A 335 -1.81 -0.01 7.91
N GLU A 336 -2.89 -0.66 7.46
CA GLU A 336 -3.30 -0.64 6.05
C GLU A 336 -3.70 0.76 5.57
N ASP A 337 -4.44 1.54 6.37
CA ASP A 337 -4.79 2.92 6.04
C ASP A 337 -3.56 3.83 5.91
N LEU A 338 -2.56 3.66 6.78
CA LEU A 338 -1.29 4.38 6.68
C LEU A 338 -0.51 3.96 5.43
N GLU A 339 -0.44 2.67 5.11
CA GLU A 339 0.19 2.21 3.87
C GLU A 339 -0.50 2.77 2.62
N GLU A 340 -1.83 2.88 2.61
CA GLU A 340 -2.57 3.48 1.51
C GLU A 340 -2.28 4.97 1.36
N ALA A 341 -2.21 5.71 2.47
CA ALA A 341 -1.82 7.12 2.44
C ALA A 341 -0.40 7.32 1.87
N GLU A 342 0.54 6.43 2.20
CA GLU A 342 1.90 6.46 1.66
C GLU A 342 1.93 6.21 0.14
N LYS A 343 1.13 5.26 -0.36
CA LYS A 343 1.01 5.00 -1.82
C LYS A 343 0.48 6.20 -2.58
N ILE A 344 -0.55 6.88 -2.05
CA ILE A 344 -1.12 8.08 -2.67
C ILE A 344 -0.09 9.22 -2.63
N TYR A 345 0.61 9.41 -1.52
CA TYR A 345 1.70 10.39 -1.45
C TYR A 345 2.78 10.11 -2.51
N ASN A 346 3.21 8.86 -2.65
CA ASN A 346 4.24 8.50 -3.62
C ASN A 346 3.78 8.77 -5.07
N GLU A 347 2.54 8.42 -5.43
CA GLU A 347 1.90 8.81 -6.71
C GLU A 347 2.03 10.33 -6.95
N LEU A 348 1.63 11.13 -5.96
CA LEU A 348 1.67 12.59 -6.07
C LEU A 348 3.10 13.11 -6.18
N SER A 349 4.03 12.54 -5.42
CA SER A 349 5.45 12.94 -5.40
C SER A 349 6.18 12.61 -6.71
N GLU A 350 5.73 11.58 -7.43
CA GLU A 350 6.25 11.19 -8.74
C GLU A 350 5.60 11.98 -9.88
N SER A 351 4.48 12.67 -9.63
CA SER A 351 3.79 13.45 -10.65
C SER A 351 4.70 14.52 -11.27
N ARG A 352 4.60 14.65 -12.60
CA ARG A 352 5.40 15.62 -13.37
C ARG A 352 5.24 17.04 -12.87
N LEU A 353 4.00 17.46 -12.58
CA LEU A 353 3.73 18.85 -12.18
C LEU A 353 4.03 19.12 -10.71
N ALA A 354 3.79 18.14 -9.82
CA ALA A 354 4.20 18.25 -8.42
C ALA A 354 5.70 18.54 -8.29
N ASN A 355 6.52 17.91 -9.13
CA ASN A 355 7.96 18.13 -9.17
C ASN A 355 8.41 19.45 -9.81
N LYS A 356 7.57 20.09 -10.63
CA LYS A 356 7.90 21.35 -11.32
C LYS A 356 7.57 22.59 -10.50
N PHE A 357 6.57 22.51 -9.62
CA PHE A 357 6.17 23.64 -8.76
C PHE A 357 6.74 23.49 -7.36
N ARG A 358 7.67 24.39 -7.01
CA ARG A 358 8.38 24.39 -5.72
C ARG A 358 7.41 24.34 -4.52
N ASP A 359 6.38 25.18 -4.51
CA ASP A 359 5.44 25.27 -3.38
C ASP A 359 4.63 23.97 -3.16
N ILE A 360 4.30 23.23 -4.24
CA ILE A 360 3.61 21.93 -4.15
C ILE A 360 4.59 20.88 -3.61
N LYS A 361 5.79 20.83 -4.19
CA LYS A 361 6.84 19.89 -3.77
C LYS A 361 7.20 20.05 -2.29
N GLU A 362 7.35 21.29 -1.82
CA GLU A 362 7.65 21.60 -0.42
C GLU A 362 6.53 21.13 0.51
N ARG A 363 5.25 21.40 0.17
CA ARG A 363 4.10 20.92 0.96
C ARG A 363 4.03 19.40 1.04
N LEU A 364 4.22 18.71 -0.09
CA LEU A 364 4.28 17.24 -0.12
C LEU A 364 5.43 16.69 0.74
N ASN A 365 6.61 17.30 0.68
CA ASN A 365 7.75 16.87 1.48
C ASN A 365 7.52 17.10 2.99
N LEU A 366 6.94 18.24 3.39
CA LEU A 366 6.60 18.51 4.80
C LEU A 366 5.59 17.50 5.36
N PHE A 367 4.58 17.14 4.55
CA PHE A 367 3.65 16.07 4.87
C PHE A 367 4.39 14.76 5.11
N TYR A 368 5.22 14.33 4.16
CA TYR A 368 5.87 13.02 4.22
C TYR A 368 6.88 12.88 5.36
N GLN A 369 7.63 13.95 5.67
CA GLN A 369 8.53 13.95 6.82
C GLN A 369 7.78 13.69 8.13
N SER A 370 6.67 14.41 8.33
CA SER A 370 5.81 14.25 9.51
C SER A 370 5.17 12.87 9.54
N PHE A 371 4.63 12.42 8.40
CA PHE A 371 4.01 11.10 8.23
C PHE A 371 4.97 9.95 8.55
N LYS A 372 6.19 9.99 7.99
CA LYS A 372 7.21 8.96 8.21
C LYS A 372 7.62 8.88 9.68
N PHE A 373 7.81 10.03 10.33
CA PHE A 373 8.15 10.07 11.75
C PHE A 373 7.00 9.50 12.61
N TYR A 374 5.76 9.90 12.33
CA TYR A 374 4.59 9.37 13.02
C TYR A 374 4.43 7.85 12.87
N LYS A 375 4.57 7.31 11.66
CA LYS A 375 4.51 5.86 11.40
C LYS A 375 5.55 5.10 12.21
N SER A 376 6.76 5.64 12.34
CA SER A 376 7.82 5.07 13.18
C SER A 376 7.49 5.12 14.68
N MET A 377 6.93 6.23 15.17
CA MET A 377 6.51 6.35 16.58
C MET A 377 5.41 5.34 16.91
N LEU A 378 4.39 5.22 16.06
CA LEU A 378 3.29 4.27 16.26
C LEU A 378 3.81 2.83 16.34
N GLN A 379 4.65 2.43 15.38
CA GLN A 379 5.27 1.10 15.39
C GLN A 379 6.09 0.85 16.65
N SER A 380 6.92 1.82 17.07
CA SER A 380 7.73 1.71 18.28
C SER A 380 6.87 1.57 19.53
N ALA A 381 5.79 2.36 19.64
CA ALA A 381 4.85 2.28 20.75
C ALA A 381 4.20 0.90 20.86
N VAL A 382 3.72 0.34 19.75
CA VAL A 382 3.16 -1.03 19.69
C VAL A 382 4.22 -2.06 20.11
N GLY A 383 5.43 -1.97 19.55
CA GLY A 383 6.54 -2.88 19.88
C GLY A 383 6.95 -2.86 21.34
N ARG A 384 6.82 -1.72 22.02
CA ARG A 384 7.10 -1.58 23.45
C ARG A 384 5.99 -2.13 24.34
N VAL A 385 4.72 -1.86 24.03
CA VAL A 385 3.61 -2.29 24.90
C VAL A 385 3.27 -3.78 24.73
N LEU A 386 3.46 -4.35 23.55
CA LEU A 386 3.03 -5.71 23.26
C LEU A 386 3.70 -6.77 24.16
N PRO A 387 5.04 -6.77 24.36
CA PRO A 387 5.69 -7.69 25.28
C PRO A 387 5.27 -7.46 26.74
N ALA A 388 5.05 -6.20 27.14
CA ALA A 388 4.61 -5.86 28.49
C ALA A 388 3.16 -6.33 28.77
N ILE A 389 2.29 -6.32 27.76
CA ILE A 389 0.94 -6.86 27.89
C ILE A 389 0.99 -8.38 28.05
N ARG A 390 1.66 -9.04 27.12
CA ARG A 390 1.80 -10.51 27.11
C ARG A 390 2.54 -11.04 28.33
N GLY A 391 3.47 -10.26 28.89
CA GLY A 391 4.21 -10.60 30.11
C GLY A 391 3.47 -10.29 31.43
N GLY A 392 2.30 -9.67 31.38
CA GLY A 392 1.50 -9.38 32.57
C GLY A 392 1.76 -8.01 33.21
N GLN A 393 2.73 -7.22 32.73
CA GLN A 393 3.09 -5.91 33.28
C GLN A 393 2.10 -4.80 32.91
N LYS A 394 1.42 -4.92 31.77
CA LYS A 394 0.40 -3.96 31.29
C LYS A 394 -0.88 -4.67 30.87
N GLU A 395 -2.00 -3.97 30.94
CA GLU A 395 -3.28 -4.45 30.42
C GLU A 395 -3.41 -4.16 28.91
N GLU A 396 -4.28 -4.91 28.21
CA GLU A 396 -4.60 -4.65 26.80
C GLU A 396 -5.03 -3.20 26.56
N LYS A 397 -5.58 -2.56 27.61
CA LYS A 397 -5.91 -1.14 27.66
C LYS A 397 -4.77 -0.24 27.16
N SER A 398 -3.51 -0.55 27.47
CA SER A 398 -2.36 0.22 26.98
C SER A 398 -2.22 0.20 25.46
N LEU A 399 -2.60 -0.89 24.78
CA LEU A 399 -2.65 -0.94 23.32
C LEU A 399 -3.88 -0.18 22.81
N GLU A 400 -5.04 -0.32 23.46
CA GLU A 400 -6.24 0.45 23.10
C GLU A 400 -6.02 1.97 23.19
N ASP A 401 -5.23 2.42 24.15
CA ASP A 401 -4.89 3.84 24.30
C ASP A 401 -4.01 4.34 23.16
N ILE A 402 -3.06 3.53 22.66
CA ILE A 402 -2.32 3.83 21.42
C ILE A 402 -3.29 3.98 20.23
N LEU A 403 -4.25 3.06 20.09
CA LEU A 403 -5.25 3.15 19.02
C LEU A 403 -6.14 4.40 19.16
N LYS A 404 -6.50 4.76 20.40
CA LYS A 404 -7.27 5.98 20.71
C LYS A 404 -6.48 7.24 20.34
N ILE A 405 -5.19 7.29 20.67
CA ILE A 405 -4.28 8.38 20.27
C ILE A 405 -4.28 8.51 18.74
N HIS A 406 -4.14 7.40 18.00
CA HIS A 406 -4.20 7.42 16.54
C HIS A 406 -5.54 7.96 16.01
N ARG A 407 -6.68 7.44 16.49
CA ARG A 407 -8.04 7.86 16.07
C ARG A 407 -8.28 9.35 16.26
N ASN A 408 -7.64 9.92 17.27
CA ASN A 408 -7.74 11.32 17.56
C ASN A 408 -6.70 12.18 16.81
N SER A 409 -5.54 11.62 16.47
CA SER A 409 -4.45 12.33 15.81
C SER A 409 -4.84 12.93 14.46
N PRO A 410 -4.11 13.95 13.96
CA PRO A 410 -4.27 14.43 12.59
C PRO A 410 -3.86 13.37 11.53
N PHE A 411 -3.23 12.27 11.93
CA PHE A 411 -2.84 11.15 11.04
C PHE A 411 -3.92 10.07 10.89
N ARG A 412 -5.15 10.33 11.36
CA ARG A 412 -6.27 9.40 11.14
C ARG A 412 -6.69 9.35 9.66
N SER A 413 -7.24 8.21 9.27
CA SER A 413 -7.61 7.85 7.89
C SER A 413 -8.37 8.93 7.11
N ASP A 414 -9.43 9.51 7.68
CA ASP A 414 -10.25 10.53 7.01
C ASP A 414 -9.48 11.83 6.73
N GLN A 415 -8.61 12.25 7.65
CA GLN A 415 -7.81 13.47 7.50
C GLN A 415 -6.70 13.29 6.47
N LEU A 416 -6.00 12.15 6.52
CA LEU A 416 -4.99 11.80 5.51
C LEU A 416 -5.62 11.77 4.11
N LYS A 417 -6.74 11.04 3.97
CA LYS A 417 -7.46 10.92 2.69
C LYS A 417 -7.94 12.28 2.19
N LEU A 418 -8.50 13.12 3.06
CA LEU A 418 -8.95 14.47 2.70
C LEU A 418 -7.80 15.32 2.13
N TRP A 419 -6.68 15.42 2.86
CA TRP A 419 -5.56 16.26 2.43
C TRP A 419 -4.86 15.73 1.17
N LEU A 420 -4.70 14.41 1.05
CA LEU A 420 -4.12 13.78 -0.14
C LEU A 420 -5.01 13.94 -1.38
N ASN A 421 -6.33 13.85 -1.22
CA ASN A 421 -7.28 14.11 -2.30
C ASN A 421 -7.27 15.58 -2.71
N ASP A 422 -7.14 16.52 -1.77
CA ASP A 422 -6.96 17.94 -2.06
C ASP A 422 -5.69 18.19 -2.89
N ALA A 423 -4.56 17.60 -2.51
CA ALA A 423 -3.33 17.69 -3.29
C ALA A 423 -3.48 17.11 -4.70
N LYS A 424 -4.18 15.97 -4.83
CA LYS A 424 -4.51 15.36 -6.13
C LYS A 424 -5.38 16.26 -6.99
N GLN A 425 -6.39 16.89 -6.39
CA GLN A 425 -7.28 17.82 -7.09
C GLN A 425 -6.53 19.07 -7.56
N GLU A 426 -5.68 19.66 -6.73
CA GLU A 426 -4.84 20.80 -7.09
C GLU A 426 -3.96 20.49 -8.30
N ILE A 427 -3.26 19.35 -8.28
CA ILE A 427 -2.42 18.88 -9.39
C ILE A 427 -3.27 18.58 -10.64
N SER A 428 -4.48 18.05 -10.48
CA SER A 428 -5.40 17.78 -11.59
C SER A 428 -5.83 19.06 -12.31
N VAL A 429 -6.20 20.10 -11.56
CA VAL A 429 -6.53 21.42 -12.12
C VAL A 429 -5.35 21.98 -12.91
N LEU A 430 -4.15 21.95 -12.35
CA LEU A 430 -2.94 22.43 -13.04
C LEU A 430 -2.63 21.61 -14.30
N THR A 431 -2.79 20.29 -14.22
CA THR A 431 -2.61 19.37 -15.36
C THR A 431 -3.54 19.74 -16.50
N ALA A 432 -4.81 20.01 -16.22
CA ALA A 432 -5.79 20.40 -17.23
C ALA A 432 -5.39 21.71 -17.95
N GLN A 433 -4.95 22.73 -17.20
CA GLN A 433 -4.53 24.01 -17.79
C GLN A 433 -3.27 23.87 -18.63
N ILE A 434 -2.24 23.23 -18.09
CA ILE A 434 -0.91 23.15 -18.72
C ILE A 434 -0.92 22.22 -19.93
N ASN A 435 -1.68 21.13 -19.92
CA ASN A 435 -1.79 20.24 -21.08
C ASN A 435 -2.43 20.94 -22.30
N SER A 436 -3.20 22.00 -22.07
CA SER A 436 -3.75 22.85 -23.14
C SER A 436 -2.71 23.79 -23.79
N LEU A 437 -1.52 23.94 -23.16
CA LEU A 437 -0.42 24.84 -23.50
C LEU A 437 0.85 24.06 -23.91
N LYS A 438 0.71 23.12 -24.86
CA LYS A 438 1.84 22.30 -25.34
C LYS A 438 3.00 23.18 -25.84
N GLY A 439 4.22 22.83 -25.43
CA GLY A 439 5.45 23.51 -25.85
C GLY A 439 5.86 24.71 -24.98
N VAL A 440 5.04 25.11 -24.01
CA VAL A 440 5.37 26.20 -23.08
C VAL A 440 6.16 25.65 -21.89
N ASN A 441 7.30 26.26 -21.59
CA ASN A 441 8.17 25.81 -20.50
C ASN A 441 7.70 26.34 -19.15
N ILE A 442 7.73 25.47 -18.13
CA ILE A 442 7.56 25.86 -16.73
C ILE A 442 8.92 26.31 -16.19
N VAL A 443 8.99 27.52 -15.63
CA VAL A 443 10.21 28.13 -15.11
C VAL A 443 10.03 28.58 -13.66
N GLU A 444 11.12 28.55 -12.90
CA GLU A 444 11.16 29.10 -11.55
C GLU A 444 10.98 30.63 -11.57
N PRO A 445 10.38 31.22 -10.52
CA PRO A 445 10.12 32.67 -10.43
C PRO A 445 11.32 33.54 -10.78
N GLU A 446 12.49 33.18 -10.27
CA GLU A 446 13.73 33.93 -10.42
C GLU A 446 14.24 33.92 -11.87
N LYS A 447 13.91 32.88 -12.64
CA LYS A 447 14.30 32.74 -14.05
C LYS A 447 13.44 33.59 -15.00
N VAL A 448 12.23 33.98 -14.62
CA VAL A 448 11.35 34.82 -15.45
C VAL A 448 12.01 36.15 -15.77
N ASN A 449 12.63 36.79 -14.77
CA ASN A 449 13.37 38.05 -14.94
C ASN A 449 14.64 37.87 -15.78
N ILE A 450 15.32 36.72 -15.67
CA ILE A 450 16.53 36.44 -16.44
C ILE A 450 16.20 36.29 -17.93
N ILE A 451 15.17 35.48 -18.25
CA ILE A 451 14.75 35.23 -19.64
C ILE A 451 14.27 36.54 -20.29
N SER A 452 13.61 37.39 -19.52
CA SER A 452 13.13 38.69 -20.01
C SER A 452 14.23 39.74 -20.22
N GLY A 453 15.48 39.48 -19.81
CA GLY A 453 16.61 40.35 -20.13
C GLY A 453 17.03 40.30 -21.61
N SER A 454 16.68 39.23 -22.33
CA SER A 454 17.00 39.06 -23.75
C SER A 454 15.83 39.25 -24.71
N ASN A 455 14.60 38.99 -24.26
CA ASN A 455 13.38 39.01 -25.07
C ASN A 455 12.20 39.51 -24.25
N LYS A 456 11.14 39.98 -24.93
CA LYS A 456 9.84 40.17 -24.26
C LYS A 456 9.29 38.80 -23.83
N VAL A 457 8.81 38.70 -22.60
CA VAL A 457 8.26 37.46 -22.03
C VAL A 457 6.81 37.66 -21.63
N ALA A 458 5.95 36.72 -21.99
CA ALA A 458 4.62 36.56 -21.41
C ALA A 458 4.64 35.35 -20.47
N CYS A 459 4.18 35.55 -19.25
CA CYS A 459 4.18 34.54 -18.20
C CYS A 459 2.76 34.28 -17.71
N LEU A 460 2.24 33.06 -17.93
CA LEU A 460 1.09 32.57 -17.19
C LEU A 460 1.56 32.24 -15.78
N THR A 461 1.10 33.03 -14.81
CA THR A 461 1.55 32.96 -13.42
C THR A 461 0.45 32.36 -12.57
N PHE A 462 0.69 31.20 -11.95
CA PHE A 462 -0.18 30.67 -10.89
C PHE A 462 0.15 31.38 -9.57
N THR A 463 -0.81 32.12 -9.05
CA THR A 463 -0.58 33.08 -7.95
C THR A 463 -0.96 32.54 -6.57
N SER A 464 -1.74 31.45 -6.54
CA SER A 464 -2.28 30.85 -5.31
C SER A 464 -1.64 29.52 -4.89
N LEU A 465 -0.54 29.08 -5.51
CA LEU A 465 0.09 27.80 -5.13
C LEU A 465 0.80 27.84 -3.77
N LYS A 466 1.22 29.04 -3.35
CA LYS A 466 1.80 29.31 -2.05
C LYS A 466 0.71 29.80 -1.10
N TYR A 467 0.49 29.04 -0.03
CA TYR A 467 -0.45 29.37 1.05
C TYR A 467 -0.03 28.66 2.34
N ASP A 468 -0.41 29.22 3.49
CA ASP A 468 -0.19 28.57 4.78
C ASP A 468 -1.16 27.39 4.92
N ASP A 469 -0.64 26.21 5.28
CA ASP A 469 -1.45 25.01 5.48
C ASP A 469 -1.56 24.66 6.97
N PRO A 470 -2.70 24.98 7.64
CA PRO A 470 -2.92 24.66 9.04
C PRO A 470 -2.83 23.17 9.35
N TYR A 471 -3.16 22.31 8.38
CA TYR A 471 -3.06 20.87 8.57
C TYR A 471 -1.61 20.41 8.66
N LEU A 472 -0.74 20.90 7.76
CA LEU A 472 0.69 20.60 7.85
C LEU A 472 1.30 21.09 9.17
N SER A 473 0.88 22.28 9.62
CA SER A 473 1.30 22.83 10.93
C SER A 473 0.88 21.91 12.07
N ALA A 474 -0.35 21.38 12.03
CA ALA A 474 -0.85 20.43 13.03
C ALA A 474 -0.11 19.08 12.99
N LEU A 475 0.23 18.56 11.81
CA LEU A 475 1.06 17.35 11.68
C LEU A 475 2.43 17.56 12.33
N GLN A 476 3.09 18.67 12.02
CA GLN A 476 4.40 19.01 12.56
C GLN A 476 4.37 19.19 14.08
N GLU A 477 3.36 19.86 14.61
CA GLU A 477 3.18 20.02 16.06
C GLU A 477 3.00 18.67 16.75
N PHE A 478 2.17 17.80 16.19
CA PHE A 478 1.87 16.48 16.77
C PHE A 478 3.12 15.59 16.86
N VAL A 479 4.05 15.70 15.91
CA VAL A 479 5.27 14.87 15.88
C VAL A 479 6.45 15.44 16.66
N LYS A 480 6.33 16.61 17.30
CA LYS A 480 7.42 17.19 18.11
C LYS A 480 7.76 16.36 19.34
N THR A 481 6.78 15.68 19.90
CA THR A 481 6.91 14.86 21.11
C THR A 481 6.28 13.49 20.87
N ASP A 482 6.86 12.44 21.46
CA ASP A 482 6.25 11.12 21.43
C ASP A 482 5.00 11.10 22.33
N GLY A 483 3.85 11.37 21.73
CA GLY A 483 2.56 11.36 22.42
C GLY A 483 2.16 9.99 22.96
N PHE A 484 2.81 8.89 22.55
CA PHE A 484 2.56 7.55 23.08
C PHE A 484 3.32 7.27 24.39
N ASP A 485 4.21 8.16 24.82
CA ASP A 485 4.93 8.10 26.10
C ASP A 485 4.36 9.06 27.16
N ALA A 486 3.51 10.01 26.77
CA ALA A 486 2.97 11.01 27.67
C ALA A 486 2.01 10.38 28.72
N PRO A 487 2.01 10.87 29.98
CA PRO A 487 0.99 10.53 30.97
C PRO A 487 -0.42 10.81 30.44
N GLU A 488 -1.40 10.01 30.85
CA GLU A 488 -2.81 10.18 30.51
C GLU A 488 -3.26 11.64 30.73
N GLY A 489 -3.65 12.33 29.65
CA GLY A 489 -4.36 13.62 29.74
C GLY A 489 -3.78 14.80 28.96
N GLU A 490 -2.53 14.74 28.46
CA GLU A 490 -1.89 15.90 27.80
C GLU A 490 -2.00 15.96 26.26
N GLN A 491 -2.98 15.29 25.65
CA GLN A 491 -3.21 15.46 24.21
C GLN A 491 -4.34 16.46 23.94
N HIS A 492 -3.99 17.74 23.96
CA HIS A 492 -4.86 18.80 23.45
C HIS A 492 -4.96 18.70 21.93
N LEU A 493 -6.01 18.05 21.47
CA LEU A 493 -6.37 17.93 20.07
C LEU A 493 -7.08 19.21 19.63
N GLY A 494 -6.34 20.11 19.01
CA GLY A 494 -6.94 21.23 18.29
C GLY A 494 -7.70 20.70 17.07
N SER A 495 -8.96 21.11 16.92
CA SER A 495 -9.62 21.04 15.62
C SER A 495 -8.75 21.79 14.60
N VAL A 496 -8.29 21.11 13.56
CA VAL A 496 -7.54 21.76 12.49
C VAL A 496 -8.48 22.71 11.76
N PRO A 497 -8.19 24.03 11.71
CA PRO A 497 -9.02 24.98 10.97
C PRO A 497 -9.13 24.56 9.51
N THR A 498 -10.36 24.49 8.99
CA THR A 498 -10.58 24.24 7.56
C THR A 498 -10.19 25.48 6.76
N LEU A 499 -9.22 25.35 5.88
CA LEU A 499 -8.83 26.41 4.94
C LEU A 499 -9.64 26.27 3.65
N LYS A 500 -10.27 27.35 3.18
CA LYS A 500 -10.85 27.39 1.83
C LYS A 500 -9.71 27.31 0.81
N LYS A 501 -9.61 26.18 0.10
CA LYS A 501 -8.57 25.96 -0.90
C LYS A 501 -8.97 26.59 -2.24
N TRP A 502 -8.01 27.22 -2.93
CA TRP A 502 -8.26 27.96 -4.18
C TRP A 502 -8.83 27.08 -5.30
N PHE A 503 -8.43 25.81 -5.37
CA PHE A 503 -8.88 24.85 -6.39
C PHE A 503 -10.27 24.25 -6.11
N HIS A 504 -10.85 24.53 -4.95
CA HIS A 504 -12.26 24.24 -4.64
C HIS A 504 -13.16 25.46 -4.83
N ASP A 505 -12.59 26.63 -5.16
CA ASP A 505 -13.34 27.86 -5.37
C ASP A 505 -13.71 28.02 -6.86
N PRO A 506 -15.00 27.92 -7.24
CA PRO A 506 -15.41 28.03 -8.63
C PRO A 506 -15.01 29.37 -9.27
N ASP A 507 -14.99 30.46 -8.49
CA ASP A 507 -14.63 31.79 -8.99
C ASP A 507 -13.14 31.82 -9.35
N MET A 508 -12.27 31.30 -8.47
CA MET A 508 -10.84 31.19 -8.76
C MET A 508 -10.53 30.23 -9.91
N ILE A 509 -11.28 29.12 -10.03
CA ILE A 509 -11.16 28.22 -11.19
C ILE A 509 -11.55 28.94 -12.49
N SER A 510 -12.60 29.77 -12.45
CA SER A 510 -13.01 30.60 -13.58
C SER A 510 -11.90 31.60 -13.98
N ASP A 511 -11.30 32.28 -12.99
CA ASP A 511 -10.18 33.21 -13.22
C ASP A 511 -8.97 32.49 -13.82
N VAL A 512 -8.66 31.28 -13.32
CA VAL A 512 -7.59 30.44 -13.86
C VAL A 512 -7.83 30.06 -15.32
N ASN A 513 -9.07 29.65 -15.65
CA ASN A 513 -9.46 29.33 -17.01
C ASN A 513 -9.38 30.57 -17.92
N TYR A 514 -9.84 31.73 -17.43
CA TYR A 514 -9.79 32.99 -18.16
C TYR A 514 -8.35 33.38 -18.49
N ALA A 515 -7.47 33.43 -17.50
CA ALA A 515 -6.05 33.76 -17.68
C ALA A 515 -5.34 32.76 -18.61
N THR A 516 -5.65 31.46 -18.48
CA THR A 516 -5.08 30.42 -19.37
C THR A 516 -5.52 30.60 -20.81
N ASN A 517 -6.81 30.87 -21.06
CA ASN A 517 -7.32 31.14 -22.40
C ASN A 517 -6.76 32.45 -22.98
N LEU A 518 -6.68 33.50 -22.17
CA LEU A 518 -6.08 34.77 -22.53
C LEU A 518 -4.62 34.62 -22.94
N PHE A 519 -3.84 33.90 -22.14
CA PHE A 519 -2.45 33.56 -22.42
C PHE A 519 -2.31 32.78 -23.71
N LYS A 520 -3.18 31.78 -23.93
CA LYS A 520 -3.18 30.96 -25.15
C LYS A 520 -3.45 31.79 -26.40
N THR A 521 -4.45 32.68 -26.36
CA THR A 521 -4.76 33.59 -27.47
C THR A 521 -3.59 34.52 -27.74
N PHE A 522 -3.07 35.19 -26.69
CA PHE A 522 -1.92 36.09 -26.82
C PHE A 522 -0.70 35.39 -27.40
N PHE A 523 -0.38 34.19 -26.90
CA PHE A 523 0.73 33.38 -27.40
C PHE A 523 0.56 32.99 -28.86
N SER A 524 -0.65 32.60 -29.28
CA SER A 524 -0.91 32.22 -30.68
C SER A 524 -0.77 33.38 -31.66
N GLU A 525 -1.06 34.62 -31.24
CA GLU A 525 -0.98 35.81 -32.10
C GLU A 525 0.43 36.44 -32.12
N GLN A 526 1.19 36.32 -31.03
CA GLN A 526 2.48 36.99 -30.82
C GLN A 526 3.68 36.02 -30.76
N ALA A 527 3.51 34.77 -31.20
CA ALA A 527 4.48 33.67 -31.04
C ALA A 527 5.90 34.00 -31.51
N GLN A 528 6.07 34.90 -32.50
CA GLN A 528 7.38 35.28 -33.03
C GLN A 528 8.08 36.40 -32.23
N GLN A 529 7.35 37.16 -31.42
CA GLN A 529 7.87 38.35 -30.72
C GLN A 529 8.01 38.16 -29.22
N VAL A 530 7.34 37.16 -28.65
CA VAL A 530 7.23 36.97 -27.20
C VAL A 530 7.57 35.54 -26.82
N THR A 531 8.47 35.38 -25.86
CA THR A 531 8.74 34.08 -25.23
C THR A 531 7.63 33.77 -24.22
N ALA A 532 6.93 32.66 -24.40
CA ALA A 532 5.91 32.19 -23.47
C ALA A 532 6.50 31.27 -22.40
N VAL A 533 6.17 31.53 -21.14
CA VAL A 533 6.56 30.71 -20.00
C VAL A 533 5.40 30.55 -19.01
N ILE A 534 5.47 29.51 -18.18
CA ILE A 534 4.57 29.29 -17.04
C ILE A 534 5.40 29.38 -15.77
N SER A 535 4.90 30.05 -14.73
CA SER A 535 5.56 30.10 -13.42
C SER A 535 4.55 30.13 -12.29
N ALA A 536 5.03 29.97 -11.05
CA ALA A 536 4.24 30.10 -9.83
C ALA A 536 4.83 31.21 -8.96
N ILE A 537 4.19 32.37 -8.97
CA ILE A 537 4.65 33.56 -8.24
C ILE A 537 3.49 34.04 -7.40
N SER A 538 3.65 33.99 -6.08
CA SER A 538 2.58 34.37 -5.15
C SER A 538 2.14 35.82 -5.37
N ASP A 539 0.84 36.01 -5.56
CA ASP A 539 0.25 37.34 -5.70
C ASP A 539 -1.17 37.37 -5.13
N PRO A 540 -1.33 37.75 -3.85
CA PRO A 540 -2.64 37.83 -3.22
C PRO A 540 -3.59 38.85 -3.85
N SER A 541 -3.07 39.80 -4.67
CA SER A 541 -3.91 40.80 -5.34
C SER A 541 -4.64 40.27 -6.58
N HIS A 542 -4.20 39.16 -7.16
CA HIS A 542 -4.83 38.50 -8.31
C HIS A 542 -4.86 36.99 -8.05
N PRO A 543 -5.79 36.48 -7.22
CA PRO A 543 -5.84 35.07 -6.83
C PRO A 543 -6.12 34.15 -8.01
N GLY A 544 -5.62 32.91 -7.92
CA GLY A 544 -5.77 31.88 -8.96
C GLY A 544 -4.62 31.93 -9.95
N SER A 545 -4.74 32.76 -10.98
CA SER A 545 -3.64 33.04 -11.90
C SER A 545 -3.79 34.39 -12.61
N SER A 546 -2.69 34.87 -13.17
CA SER A 546 -2.62 36.11 -13.95
C SER A 546 -1.68 35.96 -15.15
N VAL A 547 -1.86 36.81 -16.16
CA VAL A 547 -0.93 36.90 -17.29
C VAL A 547 -0.04 38.11 -17.09
N ASN A 548 1.27 37.89 -16.95
CA ASN A 548 2.23 38.95 -16.66
C ASN A 548 3.19 39.14 -17.84
N ILE A 549 3.52 40.39 -18.19
CA ILE A 549 4.44 40.71 -19.28
C ILE A 549 5.71 41.34 -18.71
N TYR A 550 6.85 40.77 -19.07
CA TYR A 550 8.17 41.21 -18.68
C TYR A 550 8.98 41.69 -19.89
N VAL A 551 9.73 42.77 -19.71
CA VAL A 551 10.65 43.36 -20.70
C VAL A 551 11.90 43.83 -19.96
N ASP A 552 13.07 43.57 -20.53
CA ASP A 552 14.39 43.94 -19.97
C ASP A 552 14.56 43.53 -18.48
N GLY A 553 14.06 42.34 -18.14
CA GLY A 553 14.13 41.79 -16.79
C GLY A 553 13.15 42.42 -15.77
N ARG A 554 12.22 43.25 -16.22
CA ARG A 554 11.26 43.97 -15.36
C ARG A 554 9.83 43.61 -15.71
N LEU A 555 8.99 43.50 -14.69
CA LEU A 555 7.54 43.37 -14.85
C LEU A 555 6.97 44.71 -15.34
N ILE A 556 6.43 44.74 -16.55
CA ILE A 556 5.85 45.95 -17.17
C ILE A 556 4.33 45.95 -17.05
N PHE A 557 3.70 44.81 -17.32
CA PHE A 557 2.25 44.65 -17.17
C PHE A 557 1.95 43.49 -16.22
N LYS A 558 1.25 43.82 -15.15
CA LYS A 558 0.72 42.85 -14.19
C LYS A 558 -0.75 42.62 -14.50
N ASP A 559 -1.17 41.35 -14.46
CA ASP A 559 -2.54 40.94 -14.83
C ASP A 559 -3.01 41.57 -16.15
N PHE A 560 -2.17 41.39 -17.18
CA PHE A 560 -2.43 41.88 -18.53
C PHE A 560 -3.79 41.38 -19.00
N GLN A 561 -4.69 42.31 -19.27
CA GLN A 561 -5.94 42.06 -19.96
C GLN A 561 -5.78 42.44 -21.43
N LEU A 562 -6.32 41.65 -22.36
CA LEU A 562 -6.40 42.07 -23.75
C LEU A 562 -7.18 43.39 -23.81
N PRO A 563 -6.66 44.43 -24.50
CA PRO A 563 -7.48 45.59 -24.81
C PRO A 563 -8.75 45.08 -25.51
N PHE A 564 -9.92 45.54 -25.09
CA PHE A 564 -11.24 45.11 -25.60
C PHE A 564 -11.36 45.07 -27.16
N GLN A 565 -10.42 45.67 -27.89
CA GLN A 565 -10.24 45.49 -29.34
C GLN A 565 -10.18 44.03 -29.80
N TYR A 566 -9.64 43.10 -29.00
CA TYR A 566 -9.47 41.69 -29.40
C TYR A 566 -10.54 40.75 -28.84
N LEU A 567 -11.31 41.16 -27.83
CA LEU A 567 -12.47 40.42 -27.33
C LEU A 567 -13.66 40.60 -28.29
N GLY A 568 -13.56 40.07 -29.50
CA GLY A 568 -14.69 39.78 -30.39
C GLY A 568 -15.53 40.96 -30.90
N VAL A 569 -15.16 42.22 -30.67
CA VAL A 569 -16.01 43.34 -31.13
C VAL A 569 -15.85 43.65 -32.60
N CYS A 570 -14.69 43.42 -33.20
CA CYS A 570 -14.52 43.62 -34.64
C CYS A 570 -13.60 42.54 -35.23
N GLY A 571 -14.05 41.28 -35.21
CA GLY A 571 -13.62 40.34 -36.26
C GLY A 571 -14.04 40.90 -37.62
N ALA A 572 -13.34 40.53 -38.70
CA ALA A 572 -13.64 41.04 -40.06
C ALA A 572 -15.16 40.97 -40.31
N PRO A 573 -15.84 42.11 -40.53
CA PRO A 573 -17.30 42.21 -40.38
C PRO A 573 -17.99 41.30 -41.38
N LYS A 574 -18.75 40.31 -40.88
CA LYS A 574 -19.51 39.38 -41.74
C LYS A 574 -20.87 39.94 -42.11
N THR A 575 -21.39 40.93 -41.38
CA THR A 575 -22.66 41.59 -41.68
C THR A 575 -22.61 43.11 -41.50
N VAL A 576 -23.55 43.82 -42.14
CA VAL A 576 -23.65 45.30 -42.07
C VAL A 576 -23.94 45.79 -40.63
N LYS A 577 -24.67 45.01 -39.82
CA LYS A 577 -24.93 45.33 -38.41
C LYS A 577 -23.66 45.33 -37.56
N ASP A 578 -22.66 44.51 -37.90
CA ASP A 578 -21.37 44.48 -37.21
C ASP A 578 -20.60 45.81 -37.38
N LYS A 579 -20.76 46.49 -38.53
CA LYS A 579 -20.08 47.77 -38.82
C LYS A 579 -20.65 48.95 -38.02
N GLU A 580 -21.97 48.99 -37.81
CA GLU A 580 -22.60 50.09 -37.06
C GLU A 580 -22.31 49.99 -35.56
N TRP A 581 -22.26 48.77 -35.01
CA TRP A 581 -21.99 48.57 -33.59
C TRP A 581 -20.54 48.94 -33.21
N CYS A 582 -19.54 48.59 -34.04
CA CYS A 582 -18.14 49.03 -33.87
C CYS A 582 -17.98 50.56 -33.90
N LYS A 583 -18.92 51.30 -34.50
CA LYS A 583 -18.93 52.77 -34.55
C LYS A 583 -19.75 53.43 -33.44
N SER A 584 -20.41 52.64 -32.59
CA SER A 584 -21.18 53.22 -31.49
C SER A 584 -20.27 54.02 -30.55
N GLU A 585 -20.77 55.15 -30.07
CA GLU A 585 -20.05 56.04 -29.14
C GLU A 585 -19.56 55.28 -27.90
N ARG A 586 -20.31 54.26 -27.47
CA ARG A 586 -19.99 53.39 -26.35
C ARG A 586 -18.73 52.53 -26.60
N VAL A 587 -18.54 52.03 -27.83
CA VAL A 587 -17.33 51.30 -28.23
C VAL A 587 -16.15 52.25 -28.38
N LEU A 588 -16.34 53.41 -29.02
CA LEU A 588 -15.28 54.42 -29.18
C LEU A 588 -14.76 54.94 -27.83
N LYS A 589 -15.63 55.19 -26.86
CA LYS A 589 -15.25 55.63 -25.51
C LYS A 589 -14.47 54.56 -24.75
N ALA A 590 -14.81 53.28 -24.93
CA ALA A 590 -14.05 52.16 -24.36
C ALA A 590 -12.67 52.01 -25.02
N LEU A 591 -12.56 52.25 -26.34
CA LEU A 591 -11.28 52.28 -27.05
C LEU A 591 -10.36 53.40 -26.58
N GLU A 592 -10.92 54.58 -26.33
CA GLU A 592 -10.16 55.73 -25.84
C GLU A 592 -9.62 55.46 -24.41
N LEU A 593 -10.44 54.88 -23.54
CA LEU A 593 -10.01 54.43 -22.20
C LEU A 593 -8.93 53.35 -22.26
N ALA A 594 -9.00 52.44 -23.23
CA ALA A 594 -7.97 51.41 -23.43
C ALA A 594 -6.65 51.99 -23.96
N LYS A 595 -6.70 52.99 -24.85
CA LYS A 595 -5.51 53.72 -25.31
C LYS A 595 -4.86 54.50 -24.19
N GLN A 596 -5.65 55.17 -23.34
CA GLN A 596 -5.15 55.89 -22.17
C GLN A 596 -4.50 54.98 -21.12
N ARG A 597 -4.88 53.69 -21.07
CA ARG A 597 -4.23 52.69 -20.20
C ARG A 597 -2.98 52.03 -20.81
N ASN A 598 -2.84 52.07 -22.14
CA ASN A 598 -1.72 51.47 -22.87
C ASN A 598 -0.58 52.45 -23.18
N GLN A 599 -0.81 53.76 -23.02
CA GLN A 599 0.23 54.78 -22.92
C GLN A 599 0.69 54.90 -21.48
#